data_AF-A0A847GKC8-F1
#
_entry.id   AF-A0A847GKC8-F1
#
_cell.length_a   1.000
_cell.length_b   1.000
_cell.length_c   1.000
_cell.angle_alpha   90.00
_cell.angle_beta   90.00
_cell.angle_gamma   90.00
#
_symmetry.space_group_name_H-M   'P 1'
#
loop_
_entity.id
_entity.type
_entity.pdbx_description
1 polymer ?
#
loop_
_entity_poly.entity_id
_entity_poly.type
_entity_poly.pdbx_seq_one_letter_code
_entity_poly.pdbx_strand_id
1 'polypeptide(L)'
;MAKKSDLCRDKRGLYVRNLGWTQTASGRYSQVKFYLGRDEATAKIASLKLEQLWDVVCRRWKAEAPVKIKTVPGSNSAYVKSGATDLVTGLKQLSTGAAAVVSVGAPEIECVREGKPVWEEVSLAIAEAIRNGEPIARVPVPKQLEQFGSKSPSVGHWLDALRRDVPFIVIQLRDLERHQEAEEQIRNEGNRLIEQGRRMVRQDGGGETLHAALAAYIRHLEKKHVSLDGRVNATGTTQVRQTEFLRDTLPDLRLVELDTQNVLILLDTLAKRPVGKRGKRIAARTARNYIKQFRQFIRWLNLASGFSWKRPADLEFTTTPIPESPQEKAAAARTSRVQTYSTDEIRVLWEYATPLKRLLLLLGLNCGFDAKMIATLQSEDVHLHEKHPHEGVIGCSTSVDDSWIFRLRNKTSVYGEWKLWPITVMAIEWWLRQRSNIEIADDVTALLVNRNGLAYDTPTKRNDRNVQIPNLWSGLTDTIQNDDEHKDFRRLSFGKLRKTAGNLIRLEADGEVAGVFLCHGTPVKADKLLDEYTNRPFARMFETIDIVGQRLSPIWASADTPFPETRKKGGANIPASKIRKIQRMRKAGYKVARIAEEVGVDKNTVYRWGKQPRNASAGGA
;
A
#
# COMPACT_ATOMS: atom_id res chain seq x y z
N MET A 1 -19.17 -67.92 -8.72
CA MET A 1 -19.56 -67.23 -9.96
C MET A 1 -20.00 -65.82 -9.58
N ALA A 2 -19.26 -64.79 -9.98
CA ALA A 2 -19.56 -63.40 -9.60
C ALA A 2 -20.91 -62.95 -10.19
N LYS A 3 -21.74 -62.24 -9.41
CA LYS A 3 -22.96 -61.58 -9.89
C LYS A 3 -22.56 -60.67 -11.06
N LYS A 4 -23.24 -60.82 -12.20
CA LYS A 4 -23.00 -60.09 -13.46
C LYS A 4 -23.33 -58.60 -13.28
N SER A 5 -22.43 -57.86 -12.66
CA SER A 5 -22.41 -56.39 -12.64
C SER A 5 -21.01 -55.86 -12.34
N ASP A 6 -20.19 -56.60 -11.59
CA ASP A 6 -18.93 -56.08 -11.04
C ASP A 6 -17.72 -56.22 -11.98
N LEU A 7 -16.72 -55.35 -11.79
CA LEU A 7 -15.42 -55.43 -12.49
C LEU A 7 -14.79 -56.81 -12.24
N CYS A 8 -14.51 -57.58 -13.29
CA CYS A 8 -14.00 -58.94 -13.18
C CYS A 8 -12.86 -59.22 -14.17
N ARG A 9 -12.03 -60.23 -13.91
CA ARG A 9 -11.00 -60.69 -14.85
C ARG A 9 -11.57 -61.75 -15.79
N ASP A 10 -11.30 -61.64 -17.09
CA ASP A 10 -11.64 -62.68 -18.06
C ASP A 10 -10.60 -63.82 -18.07
N LYS A 11 -10.85 -64.86 -18.88
CA LYS A 11 -9.94 -66.02 -19.02
C LYS A 11 -8.54 -65.67 -19.54
N ARG A 12 -8.35 -64.46 -20.09
CA ARG A 12 -7.08 -63.95 -20.65
C ARG A 12 -6.40 -62.97 -19.69
N GLY A 13 -6.93 -62.79 -18.47
CA GLY A 13 -6.41 -61.88 -17.46
C GLY A 13 -6.72 -60.40 -17.70
N LEU A 14 -7.63 -60.07 -18.62
CA LEU A 14 -8.08 -58.69 -18.84
C LEU A 14 -9.21 -58.35 -17.88
N TYR A 15 -9.17 -57.14 -17.33
CA TYR A 15 -10.28 -56.58 -16.59
C TYR A 15 -11.43 -56.21 -17.53
N VAL A 16 -12.64 -56.61 -17.16
CA VAL A 16 -13.85 -56.45 -17.94
C VAL A 16 -14.98 -55.93 -17.06
N ARG A 17 -15.76 -54.99 -17.61
CA ARG A 17 -16.99 -54.47 -17.00
C ARG A 17 -18.15 -54.60 -17.98
N ASN A 18 -19.21 -55.31 -17.59
CA ASN A 18 -20.46 -55.32 -18.34
C ASN A 18 -21.38 -54.24 -17.78
N LEU A 19 -21.63 -53.18 -18.54
CA LEU A 19 -22.38 -52.02 -18.06
C LEU A 19 -23.26 -51.44 -19.15
N GLY A 20 -24.52 -51.19 -18.81
CA GLY A 20 -25.50 -50.60 -19.71
C GLY A 20 -25.87 -51.44 -20.94
N TRP A 21 -26.66 -50.83 -21.81
CA TRP A 21 -27.34 -51.50 -22.92
C TRP A 21 -27.12 -50.75 -24.23
N THR A 22 -27.15 -51.46 -25.36
CA THR A 22 -27.28 -50.89 -26.71
C THR A 22 -28.50 -51.48 -27.39
N GLN A 23 -29.13 -50.72 -28.30
CA GLN A 23 -30.21 -51.23 -29.13
C GLN A 23 -29.65 -51.72 -30.46
N THR A 24 -29.95 -52.97 -30.80
CA THR A 24 -29.58 -53.58 -32.08
C THR A 24 -30.52 -53.09 -33.20
N ALA A 25 -30.11 -53.25 -34.46
CA ALA A 25 -30.92 -52.87 -35.62
C ALA A 25 -32.31 -53.54 -35.66
N SER A 26 -32.46 -54.72 -35.03
CA SER A 26 -33.74 -55.43 -34.90
C SER A 26 -34.57 -54.99 -33.68
N GLY A 27 -34.20 -53.88 -33.01
CA GLY A 27 -34.87 -53.34 -31.84
C GLY A 27 -34.61 -54.08 -30.51
N ARG A 28 -33.79 -55.15 -30.51
CA ARG A 28 -33.45 -55.91 -29.29
C ARG A 28 -32.34 -55.23 -28.50
N TYR A 29 -32.31 -55.41 -27.18
CA TYR A 29 -31.29 -54.83 -26.30
C TYR A 29 -30.15 -55.83 -26.03
N SER A 30 -28.90 -55.36 -26.10
CA SER A 30 -27.70 -56.13 -25.78
C SER A 30 -26.85 -55.42 -24.72
N GLN A 31 -26.32 -56.17 -23.76
CA GLN A 31 -25.47 -55.60 -22.70
C GLN A 31 -24.07 -55.30 -23.26
N VAL A 32 -23.54 -54.10 -23.00
CA VAL A 32 -22.22 -53.71 -23.50
C VAL A 32 -21.12 -54.22 -22.57
N LYS A 33 -20.08 -54.79 -23.18
CA LYS A 33 -18.91 -55.34 -22.50
C LYS A 33 -17.68 -54.47 -22.79
N PHE A 34 -17.15 -53.83 -21.76
CA PHE A 34 -15.94 -52.99 -21.83
C PHE A 34 -14.71 -53.78 -21.35
N TYR A 35 -13.64 -53.78 -22.14
CA TYR A 35 -12.34 -54.34 -21.79
C TYR A 35 -11.42 -53.20 -21.32
N LEU A 36 -10.95 -53.24 -20.08
CA LEU A 36 -10.29 -52.13 -19.39
C LEU A 36 -8.77 -52.34 -19.17
N GLY A 37 -8.17 -53.27 -19.93
CA GLY A 37 -6.74 -53.57 -19.86
C GLY A 37 -6.36 -54.57 -18.76
N ARG A 38 -5.06 -54.70 -18.50
CA ARG A 38 -4.48 -55.63 -17.51
C ARG A 38 -4.12 -54.98 -16.18
N ASP A 39 -3.89 -53.67 -16.19
CA ASP A 39 -3.55 -52.92 -14.99
C ASP A 39 -4.78 -52.71 -14.11
N GLU A 40 -4.72 -53.17 -12.86
CA GLU A 40 -5.86 -53.18 -11.95
C GLU A 40 -6.27 -51.76 -11.53
N ALA A 41 -5.30 -50.87 -11.28
CA ALA A 41 -5.59 -49.51 -10.83
C ALA A 41 -6.29 -48.71 -11.94
N THR A 42 -5.75 -48.76 -13.16
CA THR A 42 -6.32 -48.12 -14.35
C THR A 42 -7.70 -48.69 -14.66
N ALA A 43 -7.87 -50.01 -14.58
CA ALA A 43 -9.16 -50.65 -14.82
C ALA A 43 -10.22 -50.25 -13.77
N LYS A 44 -9.85 -50.12 -12.49
CA LYS A 44 -10.77 -49.64 -11.44
C LYS A 44 -11.22 -48.20 -11.70
N ILE A 45 -10.29 -47.31 -12.04
CA ILE A 45 -10.62 -45.90 -12.37
C ILE A 45 -11.54 -45.83 -13.59
N ALA A 46 -11.22 -46.56 -14.66
CA ALA A 46 -12.04 -46.61 -15.86
C ALA A 46 -13.45 -47.17 -15.58
N SER A 47 -13.54 -48.23 -14.75
CA SER A 47 -14.83 -48.80 -14.34
C SER A 47 -15.70 -47.80 -13.59
N LEU A 48 -15.12 -47.02 -12.66
CA LEU A 48 -15.84 -45.99 -11.92
C LEU A 48 -16.32 -44.85 -12.83
N LYS A 49 -15.46 -44.38 -13.75
CA LYS A 49 -15.86 -43.35 -14.73
C LYS A 49 -16.96 -43.82 -15.66
N LEU A 50 -16.93 -45.09 -16.09
CA LEU A 50 -18.00 -45.70 -16.89
C LEU A 50 -19.32 -45.77 -16.12
N GLU A 51 -19.28 -46.09 -14.82
CA GLU A 51 -20.44 -46.10 -13.94
C GLU A 51 -21.05 -44.71 -13.77
N GLN A 52 -20.23 -43.70 -13.48
CA GLN A 52 -20.66 -42.30 -13.42
C GLN A 52 -21.28 -41.83 -14.74
N LEU A 53 -20.69 -42.20 -15.88
CA LEU A 53 -21.25 -41.88 -17.19
C LEU A 53 -22.58 -42.60 -17.43
N TRP A 54 -22.70 -43.86 -17.03
CA TRP A 54 -23.96 -44.61 -17.17
C TRP A 54 -25.09 -44.02 -16.32
N ASP A 55 -24.78 -43.50 -15.14
CA ASP A 55 -25.74 -42.78 -14.30
C ASP A 55 -26.24 -41.50 -14.98
N VAL A 56 -25.36 -40.78 -15.69
CA VAL A 56 -25.75 -39.63 -16.54
C VAL A 56 -26.71 -40.07 -17.63
N VAL A 57 -26.40 -41.15 -18.36
CA VAL A 57 -27.27 -41.71 -19.41
C VAL A 57 -28.64 -42.09 -18.84
N CYS A 58 -28.67 -42.76 -17.69
CA CYS A 58 -29.90 -43.13 -17.00
C CYS A 58 -30.73 -41.91 -16.57
N ARG A 59 -30.08 -40.86 -16.06
CA ARG A 59 -30.75 -39.61 -15.67
C ARG A 59 -31.34 -38.89 -16.88
N ARG A 60 -30.60 -38.78 -17.99
CA ARG A 60 -31.08 -38.16 -19.24
C ARG A 60 -32.25 -38.93 -19.84
N TRP A 61 -32.15 -40.25 -19.91
CA TRP A 61 -33.27 -41.09 -20.34
C TRP A 61 -34.52 -40.90 -19.45
N LYS A 62 -34.35 -40.80 -18.12
CA LYS A 62 -35.46 -40.48 -17.20
C LYS A 62 -36.02 -39.06 -17.38
N ALA A 63 -35.26 -38.11 -17.92
CA ALA A 63 -35.79 -36.79 -18.22
C ALA A 63 -36.54 -36.76 -19.56
N GLU A 64 -36.08 -37.51 -20.56
CA GLU A 64 -36.54 -37.41 -21.94
C GLU A 64 -37.57 -38.48 -22.35
N ALA A 65 -37.60 -39.64 -21.68
CA ALA A 65 -38.47 -40.74 -22.07
C ALA A 65 -39.96 -40.40 -21.85
N PRO A 66 -40.81 -40.57 -22.88
CA PRO A 66 -42.24 -40.27 -22.77
C PRO A 66 -42.90 -41.19 -21.74
N VAL A 67 -43.75 -40.60 -20.90
CA VAL A 67 -44.51 -41.32 -19.89
C VAL A 67 -45.87 -41.70 -20.48
N LYS A 68 -46.18 -43.00 -20.54
CA LYS A 68 -47.54 -43.46 -20.79
C LYS A 68 -48.23 -43.69 -19.44
N ILE A 69 -49.36 -43.01 -19.26
CA ILE A 69 -50.24 -43.19 -18.10
C ILE A 69 -51.08 -44.43 -18.38
N LYS A 70 -50.93 -45.49 -17.57
CA LYS A 70 -51.86 -46.62 -17.55
C LYS A 70 -52.78 -46.47 -16.35
N THR A 71 -54.09 -46.55 -16.60
CA THR A 71 -55.09 -46.73 -15.55
C THR A 71 -55.14 -48.21 -15.17
N VAL A 72 -55.04 -48.50 -13.87
CA VAL A 72 -55.12 -49.86 -13.33
C VAL A 72 -56.54 -50.41 -13.53
N PRO A 73 -56.74 -51.57 -14.18
CA PRO A 73 -58.05 -52.20 -14.27
C PRO A 73 -58.39 -52.81 -12.89
N GLY A 74 -59.31 -52.20 -12.16
CA GLY A 74 -59.78 -52.72 -10.87
C GLY A 74 -60.33 -51.70 -9.88
N SER A 75 -60.14 -50.39 -10.09
CA SER A 75 -60.80 -49.39 -9.25
C SER A 75 -62.25 -49.20 -9.69
N ASN A 76 -63.19 -49.79 -8.96
CA ASN A 76 -64.60 -49.41 -9.02
C ASN A 76 -64.74 -47.94 -8.56
N SER A 77 -64.69 -47.02 -9.52
CA SER A 77 -65.28 -45.69 -9.35
C SER A 77 -65.99 -45.35 -10.64
N ALA A 78 -67.30 -45.57 -10.63
CA ALA A 78 -68.20 -45.13 -11.67
C ALA A 78 -68.38 -43.61 -11.56
N TYR A 79 -67.40 -42.81 -11.97
CA TYR A 79 -67.60 -41.40 -12.33
C TYR A 79 -66.36 -40.92 -13.10
N VAL A 80 -66.58 -39.98 -14.02
CA VAL A 80 -65.63 -39.28 -14.91
C VAL A 80 -65.52 -39.85 -16.33
N LYS A 81 -66.63 -39.73 -17.08
CA LYS A 81 -66.57 -39.29 -18.48
C LYS A 81 -66.47 -37.76 -18.50
N SER A 82 -65.62 -37.24 -19.39
CA SER A 82 -65.24 -35.84 -19.59
C SER A 82 -64.19 -35.29 -18.60
N GLY A 83 -63.00 -34.93 -19.10
CA GLY A 83 -61.98 -34.20 -18.32
C GLY A 83 -60.51 -34.59 -18.55
N ALA A 84 -60.19 -35.55 -19.43
CA ALA A 84 -58.82 -36.06 -19.60
C ALA A 84 -57.92 -35.25 -20.55
N THR A 85 -58.45 -34.22 -21.23
CA THR A 85 -57.70 -33.46 -22.24
C THR A 85 -57.02 -32.20 -21.72
N ASP A 86 -57.39 -31.67 -20.54
CA ASP A 86 -56.87 -30.36 -20.07
C ASP A 86 -55.73 -30.45 -19.03
N LEU A 87 -55.39 -31.64 -18.52
CA LEU A 87 -54.31 -31.84 -17.54
C LEU A 87 -52.91 -31.94 -18.16
N VAL A 88 -52.80 -32.10 -19.48
CA VAL A 88 -51.50 -32.27 -20.17
C VAL A 88 -50.80 -30.92 -20.43
N THR A 89 -51.54 -29.81 -20.40
CA THR A 89 -50.98 -28.49 -20.72
C THR A 89 -50.41 -27.75 -19.50
N GLY A 90 -50.83 -28.09 -18.27
CA GLY A 90 -50.43 -27.39 -17.04
C GLY A 90 -49.09 -27.83 -16.41
N LEU A 91 -48.60 -29.03 -16.73
CA LEU A 91 -47.39 -29.59 -16.10
C LEU A 91 -46.07 -29.11 -16.70
N LYS A 92 -46.09 -28.30 -17.77
CA LYS A 92 -44.88 -27.68 -18.33
C LYS A 92 -44.45 -26.38 -17.63
N GLN A 93 -45.24 -25.83 -16.70
CA GLN A 93 -44.99 -24.51 -16.11
C GLN A 93 -44.70 -24.45 -14.60
N LEU A 94 -44.62 -25.58 -13.89
CA LEU A 94 -44.33 -25.57 -12.45
C LEU A 94 -43.07 -26.37 -12.12
N SER A 95 -41.93 -25.69 -12.25
CA SER A 95 -40.63 -26.13 -11.72
C SER A 95 -39.95 -24.98 -10.97
N THR A 96 -40.66 -24.33 -10.06
CA THR A 96 -40.07 -23.56 -8.95
C THR A 96 -41.16 -23.31 -7.92
N GLY A 97 -41.07 -23.96 -6.76
CA GLY A 97 -41.93 -23.68 -5.61
C GLY A 97 -42.44 -24.94 -4.93
N ALA A 98 -41.86 -25.25 -3.76
CA ALA A 98 -42.38 -26.26 -2.87
C ALA A 98 -43.76 -25.83 -2.34
N ALA A 99 -44.80 -26.59 -2.70
CA ALA A 99 -46.10 -26.53 -2.05
C ALA A 99 -46.60 -27.96 -1.86
N ALA A 100 -46.77 -28.35 -0.59
CA ALA A 100 -47.38 -29.62 -0.21
C ALA A 100 -48.87 -29.59 -0.57
N VAL A 101 -49.27 -30.40 -1.54
CA VAL A 101 -50.70 -30.67 -1.82
C VAL A 101 -51.04 -32.01 -1.20
N VAL A 102 -51.95 -31.98 -0.21
CA VAL A 102 -52.57 -33.16 0.39
C VAL A 102 -53.46 -33.81 -0.67
N SER A 103 -53.13 -35.05 -1.08
CA SER A 103 -53.92 -35.82 -2.05
C SER A 103 -54.95 -36.66 -1.32
N VAL A 104 -56.24 -36.38 -1.56
CA VAL A 104 -57.37 -37.24 -1.20
C VAL A 104 -57.82 -37.98 -2.46
N GLY A 105 -57.64 -39.30 -2.48
CA GLY A 105 -58.39 -40.22 -3.35
C GLY A 105 -58.13 -40.15 -4.85
N ALA A 106 -56.87 -40.07 -5.31
CA ALA A 106 -56.54 -40.28 -6.71
C ALA A 106 -56.36 -41.79 -7.02
N PRO A 107 -56.86 -42.31 -8.16
CA PRO A 107 -56.57 -43.67 -8.58
C PRO A 107 -55.05 -43.85 -8.74
N GLU A 108 -54.55 -45.04 -8.40
CA GLU A 108 -53.14 -45.38 -8.50
C GLU A 108 -52.73 -45.33 -10.00
N ILE A 109 -52.05 -44.25 -10.40
CA ILE A 109 -51.58 -44.04 -11.77
C ILE A 109 -50.19 -44.65 -11.88
N GLU A 110 -50.08 -45.75 -12.63
CA GLU A 110 -48.80 -46.36 -12.94
C GLU A 110 -48.20 -45.70 -14.19
N CYS A 111 -47.16 -44.88 -13.98
CA CYS A 111 -46.39 -44.24 -15.05
C CYS A 111 -45.39 -45.24 -15.64
N VAL A 112 -45.75 -45.89 -16.74
CA VAL A 112 -44.86 -46.85 -17.43
C VAL A 112 -44.07 -46.11 -18.52
N ARG A 113 -42.74 -46.15 -18.44
CA ARG A 113 -41.83 -45.63 -19.48
C ARG A 113 -41.48 -46.76 -20.45
N GLU A 114 -41.71 -46.55 -21.74
CA GLU A 114 -41.34 -47.54 -22.77
C GLU A 114 -39.83 -47.49 -23.05
N GLY A 115 -39.18 -48.65 -23.12
CA GLY A 115 -37.76 -48.80 -23.43
C GLY A 115 -36.83 -48.89 -22.21
N LYS A 116 -35.53 -48.78 -22.46
CA LYS A 116 -34.46 -48.77 -21.45
C LYS A 116 -33.43 -47.70 -21.82
N PRO A 117 -32.66 -47.14 -20.86
CA PRO A 117 -31.51 -46.32 -21.17
C PRO A 117 -30.54 -47.13 -22.04
N VAL A 118 -29.96 -46.49 -23.05
CA VAL A 118 -29.00 -47.11 -23.97
C VAL A 118 -27.79 -46.21 -24.18
N TRP A 119 -26.64 -46.82 -24.50
CA TRP A 119 -25.47 -46.13 -24.99
C TRP A 119 -25.74 -45.62 -26.40
N GLU A 120 -26.11 -44.35 -26.49
CA GLU A 120 -26.21 -43.62 -27.75
C GLU A 120 -24.82 -43.23 -28.26
N GLU A 121 -24.71 -42.88 -29.55
CA GLU A 121 -23.44 -42.62 -30.23
C GLU A 121 -22.49 -41.68 -29.46
N VAL A 122 -23.02 -40.60 -28.88
CA VAL A 122 -22.25 -39.65 -28.05
C VAL A 122 -21.76 -40.30 -26.75
N SER A 123 -22.67 -40.91 -25.99
CA SER A 123 -22.32 -41.55 -24.71
C SER A 123 -21.39 -42.75 -24.90
N LEU A 124 -21.52 -43.47 -26.01
CA LEU A 124 -20.66 -44.57 -26.37
C LEU A 124 -19.26 -44.07 -26.75
N ALA A 125 -19.15 -42.99 -27.52
CA ALA A 125 -17.85 -42.38 -27.83
C ALA A 125 -17.10 -41.91 -26.58
N ILE A 126 -17.81 -41.36 -25.58
CA ILE A 126 -17.22 -41.01 -24.29
C ILE A 126 -16.80 -42.27 -23.52
N ALA A 127 -17.65 -43.30 -23.50
CA ALA A 127 -17.34 -44.57 -22.86
C ALA A 127 -16.12 -45.27 -23.48
N GLU A 128 -15.96 -45.18 -24.80
CA GLU A 128 -14.79 -45.70 -25.52
C GLU A 128 -13.51 -44.91 -25.20
N ALA A 129 -13.58 -43.58 -25.13
CA ALA A 129 -12.44 -42.76 -24.71
C ALA A 129 -12.00 -43.12 -23.27
N ILE A 130 -12.95 -43.29 -22.35
CA ILE A 130 -12.67 -43.76 -20.97
C ILE A 130 -12.04 -45.15 -21.00
N ARG A 131 -12.60 -46.08 -21.78
CA ARG A 131 -12.08 -47.46 -21.94
C ARG A 131 -10.64 -47.45 -22.42
N ASN A 132 -10.31 -46.59 -23.38
CA ASN A 132 -8.98 -46.49 -23.98
C ASN A 132 -7.99 -45.68 -23.13
N GLY A 133 -8.44 -45.06 -22.02
CA GLY A 133 -7.60 -44.20 -21.19
C GLY A 133 -7.29 -42.83 -21.83
N GLU A 134 -8.12 -42.38 -22.76
CA GLU A 134 -7.92 -41.11 -23.46
C GLU A 134 -8.32 -39.92 -22.56
N PRO A 135 -7.55 -38.81 -22.57
CA PRO A 135 -7.89 -37.62 -21.80
C PRO A 135 -9.03 -36.80 -22.41
N ILE A 136 -9.33 -37.02 -23.70
CA ILE A 136 -10.30 -36.24 -24.48
C ILE A 136 -11.24 -37.21 -25.21
N ALA A 137 -12.54 -37.11 -24.94
CA ALA A 137 -13.58 -37.79 -25.71
C ALA A 137 -14.02 -36.91 -26.89
N ARG A 138 -13.81 -37.41 -28.11
CA ARG A 138 -14.27 -36.75 -29.34
C ARG A 138 -15.63 -37.30 -29.76
N VAL A 139 -16.67 -36.50 -29.55
CA VAL A 139 -18.06 -36.88 -29.79
C VAL A 139 -18.61 -36.29 -31.09
N PRO A 140 -19.51 -36.99 -31.80
CA PRO A 140 -20.24 -36.39 -32.91
C PRO A 140 -21.29 -35.39 -32.37
N VAL A 141 -21.78 -34.52 -33.25
CA VAL A 141 -22.98 -33.72 -32.97
C VAL A 141 -24.20 -34.63 -33.14
N PRO A 142 -25.13 -34.71 -32.17
CA PRO A 142 -26.37 -35.46 -32.31
C PRO A 142 -27.14 -35.04 -33.58
N LYS A 143 -27.62 -36.01 -34.36
CA LYS A 143 -28.36 -35.77 -35.61
C LYS A 143 -29.57 -34.85 -35.43
N GLN A 144 -30.18 -34.88 -34.25
CA GLN A 144 -31.28 -33.99 -33.89
C GLN A 144 -30.83 -32.53 -33.94
N LEU A 145 -29.62 -32.21 -33.45
CA LEU A 145 -29.06 -30.86 -33.44
C LEU A 145 -28.52 -30.43 -34.82
N GLU A 146 -28.18 -31.38 -35.69
CA GLU A 146 -27.79 -31.07 -37.08
C GLU A 146 -28.94 -30.44 -37.89
N GLN A 147 -30.20 -30.77 -37.55
CA GLN A 147 -31.39 -30.29 -38.26
C GLN A 147 -31.87 -28.91 -37.80
N PHE A 148 -31.50 -28.48 -36.59
CA PHE A 148 -32.00 -27.23 -35.99
C PHE A 148 -31.09 -26.02 -36.20
N GLY A 149 -29.88 -26.19 -36.74
CA GLY A 149 -28.93 -25.10 -36.99
C GLY A 149 -28.69 -24.25 -35.73
N SER A 150 -28.85 -22.93 -35.84
CA SER A 150 -28.65 -21.96 -34.74
C SER A 150 -29.83 -21.87 -33.74
N LYS A 151 -30.88 -22.70 -33.86
CA LYS A 151 -32.04 -22.67 -32.94
C LYS A 151 -31.73 -23.40 -31.63
N SER A 152 -32.41 -22.99 -30.56
CA SER A 152 -32.19 -23.52 -29.21
C SER A 152 -32.70 -24.96 -29.04
N PRO A 153 -31.93 -25.86 -28.40
CA PRO A 153 -30.59 -25.63 -27.88
C PRO A 153 -29.52 -25.65 -28.99
N SER A 154 -28.64 -24.65 -29.01
CA SER A 154 -27.52 -24.63 -29.97
C SER A 154 -26.48 -25.69 -29.62
N VAL A 155 -25.60 -26.01 -30.59
CA VAL A 155 -24.48 -26.94 -30.38
C VAL A 155 -23.62 -26.53 -29.17
N GLY A 156 -23.35 -25.23 -28.99
CA GLY A 156 -22.62 -24.70 -27.83
C GLY A 156 -23.31 -25.01 -26.50
N HIS A 157 -24.62 -24.74 -26.38
CA HIS A 157 -25.37 -24.98 -25.15
C HIS A 157 -25.46 -26.47 -24.82
N TRP A 158 -25.63 -27.31 -25.85
CA TRP A 158 -25.63 -28.76 -25.67
C TRP A 158 -24.27 -29.28 -25.21
N LEU A 159 -23.17 -28.83 -25.82
CA LEU A 159 -21.82 -29.25 -25.45
C LEU A 159 -21.46 -28.82 -24.03
N ASP A 160 -21.83 -27.59 -23.64
CA ASP A 160 -21.66 -27.07 -22.29
C ASP A 160 -22.48 -27.85 -21.25
N ALA A 161 -23.73 -28.19 -21.55
CA ALA A 161 -24.54 -29.06 -20.69
C ALA A 161 -23.94 -30.47 -20.55
N LEU A 162 -23.44 -31.05 -21.65
CA LEU A 162 -22.77 -32.36 -21.63
C LEU A 162 -21.49 -32.35 -20.79
N ARG A 163 -20.69 -31.28 -20.83
CA ARG A 163 -19.49 -31.13 -19.99
C ARG A 163 -19.81 -30.97 -18.52
N ARG A 164 -20.90 -30.26 -18.17
CA ARG A 164 -21.39 -30.20 -16.78
C ARG A 164 -21.81 -31.57 -16.25
N ASP A 165 -22.50 -32.34 -17.09
CA ASP A 165 -22.97 -33.68 -16.71
C ASP A 165 -21.81 -34.68 -16.59
N VAL A 166 -20.73 -34.48 -17.35
CA VAL A 166 -19.58 -35.39 -17.43
C VAL A 166 -18.25 -34.64 -17.17
N PRO A 167 -17.98 -34.22 -15.92
CA PRO A 167 -16.83 -33.35 -15.60
C PRO A 167 -15.47 -34.07 -15.55
N PHE A 168 -15.45 -35.41 -15.63
CA PHE A 168 -14.26 -36.25 -15.38
C PHE A 168 -13.49 -36.67 -16.65
N ILE A 169 -13.88 -36.15 -17.82
CA ILE A 169 -13.18 -36.27 -19.10
C ILE A 169 -13.43 -35.02 -19.94
N VAL A 170 -12.44 -34.56 -20.70
CA VAL A 170 -12.61 -33.41 -21.60
C VAL A 170 -13.43 -33.85 -22.81
N ILE A 171 -14.47 -33.09 -23.16
CA ILE A 171 -15.34 -33.41 -24.32
C ILE A 171 -15.14 -32.36 -25.40
N GLN A 172 -14.82 -32.83 -26.61
CA GLN A 172 -14.67 -32.04 -27.82
C GLN A 172 -15.54 -32.62 -28.94
N LEU A 173 -15.94 -31.78 -29.89
CA LEU A 173 -16.59 -32.28 -31.11
C LEU A 173 -15.52 -32.92 -32.02
N ARG A 174 -15.92 -33.94 -32.78
CA ARG A 174 -15.07 -34.51 -33.85
C ARG A 174 -14.76 -33.48 -34.95
N ASP A 175 -15.71 -32.59 -35.20
CA ASP A 175 -15.57 -31.46 -36.11
C ASP A 175 -14.94 -30.27 -35.37
N LEU A 176 -13.70 -29.91 -35.74
CA LEU A 176 -12.93 -28.86 -35.07
C LEU A 176 -13.44 -27.45 -35.39
N GLU A 177 -14.00 -27.21 -36.57
CA GLU A 177 -14.54 -25.90 -36.94
C GLU A 177 -15.82 -25.64 -36.12
N ARG A 178 -16.75 -26.61 -36.12
CA ARG A 178 -17.95 -26.53 -35.27
C ARG A 178 -17.62 -26.46 -33.79
N HIS A 179 -16.50 -27.06 -33.37
CA HIS A 179 -16.04 -26.96 -31.99
C HIS A 179 -15.65 -25.52 -31.65
N GLN A 180 -14.91 -24.83 -32.51
CA GLN A 180 -14.52 -23.43 -32.30
C GLN A 180 -15.74 -22.49 -32.32
N GLU A 181 -16.67 -22.71 -33.24
CA GLU A 181 -17.93 -21.94 -33.30
C GLU A 181 -18.74 -22.09 -32.00
N ALA A 182 -18.84 -23.32 -31.48
CA ALA A 182 -19.53 -23.61 -30.23
C ALA A 182 -18.88 -22.91 -29.01
N GLU A 183 -17.54 -22.88 -28.95
CA GLU A 183 -16.78 -22.17 -27.91
C GLU A 183 -16.96 -20.65 -27.99
N GLU A 184 -16.92 -20.09 -29.20
CA GLU A 184 -17.13 -18.67 -29.42
C GLU A 184 -18.57 -18.26 -29.07
N GLN A 185 -19.56 -19.08 -29.43
CA GLN A 185 -20.95 -18.84 -29.09
C GLN A 185 -21.16 -18.76 -27.57
N ILE A 186 -20.66 -19.73 -26.80
CA ILE A 186 -20.79 -19.73 -25.33
C ILE A 186 -20.06 -18.56 -24.70
N ARG A 187 -18.88 -18.20 -25.22
CA ARG A 187 -18.12 -17.03 -24.76
C ARG A 187 -18.87 -15.73 -25.00
N ASN A 188 -19.44 -15.56 -26.19
CA ASN A 188 -20.20 -14.37 -26.56
C ASN A 188 -21.48 -14.24 -25.74
N GLU A 189 -22.21 -15.34 -25.52
CA GLU A 189 -23.41 -15.34 -24.67
C GLU A 189 -23.04 -15.08 -23.19
N GLY A 190 -21.95 -15.67 -22.68
CA GLY A 190 -21.44 -15.40 -21.34
C GLY A 190 -21.10 -13.92 -21.15
N ASN A 191 -20.40 -13.31 -22.11
CA ASN A 191 -20.10 -11.88 -22.11
C ASN A 191 -21.37 -11.03 -22.14
N ARG A 192 -22.35 -11.40 -22.98
CA ARG A 192 -23.64 -10.72 -23.07
C ARG A 192 -24.41 -10.79 -21.75
N LEU A 193 -24.47 -11.94 -21.09
CA LEU A 193 -25.13 -12.11 -19.80
C LEU A 193 -24.43 -11.31 -18.69
N ILE A 194 -23.09 -11.26 -18.68
CA ILE A 194 -22.31 -10.42 -17.77
C ILE A 194 -22.61 -8.94 -18.02
N GLU A 195 -22.63 -8.49 -19.27
CA GLU A 195 -22.98 -7.11 -19.60
C GLU A 195 -24.42 -6.77 -19.22
N GLN A 196 -25.37 -7.67 -19.48
CA GLN A 196 -26.77 -7.48 -19.10
C GLN A 196 -26.92 -7.42 -17.58
N GLY A 197 -26.28 -8.32 -16.84
CA GLY A 197 -26.24 -8.28 -15.37
C GLY A 197 -25.61 -6.98 -14.85
N ARG A 198 -24.51 -6.53 -15.47
CA ARG A 198 -23.92 -5.22 -15.17
C ARG A 198 -24.92 -4.10 -15.45
N ARG A 199 -25.61 -4.08 -16.59
CA ARG A 199 -26.63 -3.06 -16.93
C ARG A 199 -27.80 -3.04 -15.95
N MET A 200 -28.29 -4.21 -15.55
CA MET A 200 -29.40 -4.34 -14.58
C MET A 200 -29.00 -3.84 -13.19
N VAL A 201 -27.76 -4.08 -12.75
CA VAL A 201 -27.22 -3.49 -11.50
C VAL A 201 -26.97 -1.98 -11.65
N ARG A 202 -26.72 -1.48 -12.86
CA ARG A 202 -26.38 -0.08 -13.16
C ARG A 202 -27.59 0.83 -13.39
N GLN A 203 -28.80 0.31 -13.56
CA GLN A 203 -29.97 1.10 -13.95
C GLN A 203 -30.46 2.08 -12.86
N ASP A 204 -30.03 1.90 -11.61
CA ASP A 204 -30.31 2.81 -10.48
C ASP A 204 -29.15 3.78 -10.16
N GLY A 205 -28.06 3.76 -10.93
CA GLY A 205 -26.92 4.67 -10.76
C GLY A 205 -27.16 6.01 -11.44
N GLY A 206 -27.63 7.01 -10.68
CA GLY A 206 -27.74 8.41 -11.10
C GLY A 206 -26.42 8.97 -11.69
N GLY A 207 -26.47 10.18 -12.26
CA GLY A 207 -25.37 10.84 -12.99
C GLY A 207 -24.11 11.20 -12.18
N GLU A 208 -23.71 10.36 -11.23
CA GLU A 208 -22.54 10.49 -10.37
C GLU A 208 -21.24 10.39 -11.19
N THR A 209 -20.33 11.33 -10.94
CA THR A 209 -19.04 11.39 -11.63
C THR A 209 -17.86 11.18 -10.67
N LEU A 210 -16.70 10.84 -11.21
CA LEU A 210 -15.45 10.66 -10.48
C LEU A 210 -15.08 11.92 -9.70
N HIS A 211 -15.25 13.10 -10.29
CA HIS A 211 -14.95 14.38 -9.64
C HIS A 211 -15.91 14.66 -8.48
N ALA A 212 -17.20 14.37 -8.64
CA ALA A 212 -18.17 14.48 -7.56
C ALA A 212 -17.80 13.55 -6.37
N ALA A 213 -17.39 12.32 -6.67
CA ALA A 213 -16.90 11.36 -5.67
C ALA A 213 -15.60 11.82 -4.99
N LEU A 214 -14.63 12.37 -5.73
CA LEU A 214 -13.40 12.93 -5.17
C LEU A 214 -13.69 14.14 -4.27
N ALA A 215 -14.65 15.00 -4.64
CA ALA A 215 -15.08 16.12 -3.80
C ALA A 215 -15.76 15.65 -2.50
N ALA A 216 -16.59 14.60 -2.57
CA ALA A 216 -17.15 13.97 -1.38
C ALA A 216 -16.07 13.33 -0.50
N TYR A 217 -15.04 12.72 -1.12
CA TYR A 217 -13.92 12.16 -0.40
C TYR A 217 -13.09 13.22 0.31
N ILE A 218 -12.87 14.40 -0.30
CA ILE A 218 -12.22 15.55 0.36
C ILE A 218 -12.97 15.92 1.65
N ARG A 219 -14.31 16.06 1.58
CA ARG A 219 -15.13 16.35 2.78
C ARG A 219 -15.02 15.24 3.83
N HIS A 220 -14.92 13.98 3.42
CA HIS A 220 -14.69 12.87 4.35
C HIS A 220 -13.32 12.99 5.03
N LEU A 221 -12.25 13.31 4.29
CA LEU A 221 -10.91 13.49 4.84
C LEU A 221 -10.85 14.65 5.84
N GLU A 222 -11.52 15.75 5.55
CA GLU A 222 -11.62 16.91 6.44
C GLU A 222 -12.33 16.56 7.75
N LYS A 223 -13.32 15.67 7.74
CA LYS A 223 -13.99 15.17 8.95
C LYS A 223 -13.21 14.09 9.70
N LYS A 224 -12.48 13.25 8.97
CA LYS A 224 -11.75 12.10 9.53
C LYS A 224 -10.43 12.52 10.19
N HIS A 225 -9.73 13.47 9.59
CA HIS A 225 -8.40 13.87 10.00
C HIS A 225 -8.44 15.22 10.72
N VAL A 226 -9.11 15.24 11.87
CA VAL A 226 -9.29 16.43 12.70
C VAL A 226 -8.44 16.28 13.96
N SER A 227 -7.88 17.39 14.42
CA SER A 227 -7.19 17.53 15.71
C SER A 227 -8.21 17.69 16.86
N LEU A 228 -7.76 17.64 18.11
CA LEU A 228 -8.65 17.83 19.27
C LEU A 228 -9.35 19.20 19.29
N ASP A 229 -8.77 20.21 18.64
CA ASP A 229 -9.30 21.57 18.49
C ASP A 229 -10.34 21.71 17.35
N GLY A 230 -10.75 20.60 16.72
CA GLY A 230 -11.72 20.62 15.63
C GLY A 230 -11.16 21.05 14.27
N ARG A 231 -9.86 21.37 14.15
CA ARG A 231 -9.23 21.75 12.88
C ARG A 231 -8.67 20.54 12.14
N VAL A 232 -8.66 20.59 10.80
CA VAL A 232 -8.03 19.55 9.99
C VAL A 232 -6.54 19.46 10.31
N ASN A 233 -6.06 18.28 10.69
CA ASN A 233 -4.66 18.08 11.03
C ASN A 233 -3.77 18.01 9.77
N ALA A 234 -2.44 18.08 9.96
CA ALA A 234 -1.48 18.14 8.85
C ALA A 234 -1.55 16.93 7.89
N THR A 235 -1.94 15.75 8.39
CA THR A 235 -2.15 14.56 7.57
C THR A 235 -3.37 14.75 6.68
N GLY A 236 -4.48 15.24 7.25
CA GLY A 236 -5.70 15.60 6.53
C GLY A 236 -5.42 16.63 5.44
N THR A 237 -4.78 17.76 5.78
CA THR A 237 -4.42 18.80 4.80
C THR A 237 -3.57 18.25 3.65
N THR A 238 -2.65 17.33 3.94
CA THR A 238 -1.83 16.70 2.90
C THR A 238 -2.66 15.79 1.99
N GLN A 239 -3.55 14.96 2.54
CA GLN A 239 -4.39 14.07 1.75
C GLN A 239 -5.45 14.83 0.95
N VAL A 240 -6.01 15.91 1.49
CA VAL A 240 -6.90 16.83 0.78
C VAL A 240 -6.19 17.39 -0.45
N ARG A 241 -5.01 18.00 -0.28
CA ARG A 241 -4.21 18.53 -1.42
C ARG A 241 -3.86 17.47 -2.45
N GLN A 242 -3.59 16.24 -2.01
CA GLN A 242 -3.35 15.13 -2.92
C GLN A 242 -4.60 14.75 -3.71
N THR A 243 -5.75 14.73 -3.05
CA THR A 243 -7.04 14.40 -3.67
C THR A 243 -7.51 15.51 -4.61
N GLU A 244 -7.30 16.78 -4.26
CA GLU A 244 -7.49 17.92 -5.17
C GLU A 244 -6.64 17.76 -6.43
N PHE A 245 -5.35 17.42 -6.28
CA PHE A 245 -4.49 17.15 -7.42
C PHE A 245 -5.02 16.00 -8.30
N LEU A 246 -5.53 14.91 -7.69
CA LEU A 246 -6.14 13.82 -8.44
C LEU A 246 -7.33 14.31 -9.27
N ARG A 247 -8.23 15.09 -8.66
CA ARG A 247 -9.39 15.66 -9.35
C ARG A 247 -8.96 16.58 -10.50
N ASP A 248 -8.00 17.45 -10.26
CA ASP A 248 -7.54 18.42 -11.27
C ASP A 248 -6.75 17.75 -12.43
N THR A 249 -6.23 16.54 -12.23
CA THR A 249 -5.36 15.84 -13.21
C THR A 249 -6.09 14.74 -13.98
N LEU A 250 -7.01 14.03 -13.33
CA LEU A 250 -7.70 12.89 -13.92
C LEU A 250 -8.96 13.34 -14.66
N PRO A 251 -9.30 12.72 -15.81
CA PRO A 251 -10.54 13.04 -16.52
C PRO A 251 -11.76 12.76 -15.65
N ASP A 252 -12.82 13.56 -15.79
CA ASP A 252 -14.07 13.27 -15.11
C ASP A 252 -14.83 12.19 -15.87
N LEU A 253 -14.93 11.00 -15.27
CA LEU A 253 -15.65 9.86 -15.82
C LEU A 253 -16.95 9.69 -15.05
N ARG A 254 -17.98 9.15 -15.70
CA ARG A 254 -19.14 8.67 -14.93
C ARG A 254 -18.69 7.49 -14.08
N LEU A 255 -19.20 7.38 -12.85
CA LEU A 255 -18.78 6.26 -11.98
C LEU A 255 -19.08 4.90 -12.61
N VAL A 256 -20.14 4.79 -13.41
CA VAL A 256 -20.48 3.58 -14.17
C VAL A 256 -19.40 3.13 -15.16
N GLU A 257 -18.58 4.06 -15.64
CA GLU A 257 -17.45 3.82 -16.56
C GLU A 257 -16.18 3.43 -15.77
N LEU A 258 -16.15 3.61 -14.45
CA LEU A 258 -15.00 3.32 -13.61
C LEU A 258 -14.87 1.80 -13.33
N ASP A 259 -14.63 1.03 -14.39
CA ASP A 259 -14.33 -0.40 -14.34
C ASP A 259 -12.84 -0.68 -14.10
N THR A 260 -12.45 -1.96 -14.09
CA THR A 260 -11.06 -2.39 -13.86
C THR A 260 -10.09 -1.72 -14.83
N GLN A 261 -10.42 -1.69 -16.12
CA GLN A 261 -9.56 -1.13 -17.15
C GLN A 261 -9.37 0.37 -16.96
N ASN A 262 -10.46 1.12 -16.73
CA ASN A 262 -10.38 2.56 -16.52
C ASN A 262 -9.63 2.92 -15.22
N VAL A 263 -9.82 2.17 -14.13
CA VAL A 263 -9.01 2.37 -12.91
C VAL A 263 -7.52 2.19 -13.18
N LEU A 264 -7.13 1.17 -13.97
CA LEU A 264 -5.74 0.93 -14.33
C LEU A 264 -5.17 2.04 -15.25
N ILE A 265 -5.95 2.56 -16.18
CA ILE A 265 -5.57 3.70 -17.04
C ILE A 265 -5.30 4.96 -16.19
N LEU A 266 -6.16 5.23 -15.20
CA LEU A 266 -5.97 6.37 -14.29
C LEU A 266 -4.70 6.19 -13.43
N LEU A 267 -4.42 4.97 -12.96
CA LEU A 267 -3.19 4.66 -12.24
C LEU A 267 -1.94 4.86 -13.11
N ASP A 268 -1.96 4.42 -14.37
CA ASP A 268 -0.87 4.60 -15.33
C ASP A 268 -0.64 6.09 -15.65
N THR A 269 -1.72 6.87 -15.76
CA THR A 269 -1.66 8.33 -15.93
C THR A 269 -0.86 8.98 -14.80
N LEU A 270 -1.12 8.59 -13.55
CA LEU A 270 -0.35 9.07 -12.39
C LEU A 270 1.11 8.57 -12.41
N ALA A 271 1.33 7.32 -12.84
CA ALA A 271 2.66 6.71 -12.93
C ALA A 271 3.56 7.39 -13.96
N LYS A 272 2.98 7.91 -15.05
CA LYS A 272 3.65 8.73 -16.08
C LYS A 272 4.07 10.12 -15.58
N ARG A 273 3.88 10.42 -14.30
CA ARG A 273 4.33 11.66 -13.62
C ARG A 273 3.78 12.90 -14.34
N PRO A 274 2.46 13.18 -14.19
CA PRO A 274 1.82 14.32 -14.82
C PRO A 274 2.50 15.63 -14.40
N VAL A 275 2.27 16.67 -15.20
CA VAL A 275 2.83 18.00 -14.95
C VAL A 275 2.15 18.60 -13.72
N GLY A 276 2.96 19.03 -12.75
CA GLY A 276 2.45 19.73 -11.57
C GLY A 276 2.17 21.21 -11.84
N LYS A 277 1.63 21.92 -10.85
CA LYS A 277 1.30 23.37 -10.93
C LYS A 277 2.44 24.30 -11.40
N ARG A 278 3.70 23.82 -11.37
CA ARG A 278 4.89 24.58 -11.79
C ARG A 278 5.38 24.25 -13.22
N GLY A 279 4.55 23.59 -14.03
CA GLY A 279 4.91 23.23 -15.42
C GLY A 279 5.93 22.10 -15.58
N LYS A 280 6.45 21.54 -14.48
CA LYS A 280 7.39 20.41 -14.48
C LYS A 280 6.69 19.11 -14.09
N ARG A 281 7.12 17.98 -14.66
CA ARG A 281 6.68 16.65 -14.23
C ARG A 281 6.97 16.44 -12.75
N ILE A 282 6.01 15.85 -12.03
CA ILE A 282 6.19 15.56 -10.61
C ILE A 282 7.30 14.53 -10.35
N ALA A 283 7.89 14.54 -9.16
CA ALA A 283 8.91 13.55 -8.79
C ALA A 283 8.31 12.14 -8.68
N ALA A 284 9.11 11.09 -8.90
CA ALA A 284 8.66 9.69 -8.81
C ALA A 284 8.04 9.36 -7.43
N ARG A 285 8.62 9.89 -6.35
CA ARG A 285 8.06 9.76 -4.99
C ARG A 285 6.69 10.43 -4.84
N THR A 286 6.48 11.58 -5.50
CA THR A 286 5.21 12.30 -5.47
C THR A 286 4.13 11.53 -6.21
N ALA A 287 4.44 11.02 -7.42
CA ALA A 287 3.55 10.13 -8.16
C ALA A 287 3.13 8.91 -7.33
N ARG A 288 4.09 8.28 -6.62
CA ARG A 288 3.82 7.16 -5.71
C ARG A 288 2.82 7.51 -4.60
N ASN A 289 2.90 8.73 -4.06
CA ASN A 289 1.96 9.19 -3.04
C ASN A 289 0.56 9.41 -3.63
N TYR A 290 0.45 10.00 -4.82
CA TYR A 290 -0.84 10.15 -5.51
C TYR A 290 -1.47 8.81 -5.86
N ILE A 291 -0.69 7.84 -6.34
CA ILE A 291 -1.17 6.47 -6.57
C ILE A 291 -1.70 5.85 -5.27
N LYS A 292 -1.00 6.02 -4.15
CA LYS A 292 -1.48 5.55 -2.83
C LYS A 292 -2.79 6.23 -2.44
N GLN A 293 -2.88 7.55 -2.61
CA GLN A 293 -4.09 8.32 -2.30
C GLN A 293 -5.27 7.88 -3.17
N PHE A 294 -5.05 7.66 -4.48
CA PHE A 294 -6.09 7.19 -5.38
C PHE A 294 -6.59 5.79 -5.00
N ARG A 295 -5.69 4.87 -4.63
CA ARG A 295 -6.09 3.54 -4.12
C ARG A 295 -6.89 3.64 -2.81
N GLN A 296 -6.55 4.57 -1.92
CA GLN A 296 -7.33 4.82 -0.70
C GLN A 296 -8.71 5.38 -1.02
N PHE A 297 -8.80 6.30 -1.99
CA PHE A 297 -10.06 6.81 -2.52
C PHE A 297 -10.94 5.69 -3.07
N ILE A 298 -10.41 4.81 -3.93
CA ILE A 298 -11.19 3.69 -4.50
C ILE A 298 -11.74 2.75 -3.41
N ARG A 299 -10.93 2.47 -2.38
CA ARG A 299 -11.38 1.65 -1.23
C ARG A 299 -12.48 2.34 -0.43
N TRP A 300 -12.37 3.65 -0.23
CA TRP A 300 -13.40 4.44 0.43
C TRP A 300 -14.69 4.47 -0.41
N LEU A 301 -14.59 4.73 -1.72
CA LEU A 301 -15.73 4.84 -2.63
C LEU A 301 -16.56 3.56 -2.64
N ASN A 302 -15.92 2.40 -2.62
CA ASN A 302 -16.60 1.10 -2.54
C ASN A 302 -17.52 0.96 -1.30
N LEU A 303 -17.14 1.58 -0.19
CA LEU A 303 -17.84 1.51 1.10
C LEU A 303 -18.75 2.72 1.35
N ALA A 304 -18.69 3.75 0.51
CA ALA A 304 -19.48 4.96 0.69
C ALA A 304 -20.95 4.68 0.38
N SER A 305 -21.85 4.97 1.31
CA SER A 305 -23.30 4.73 1.15
C SER A 305 -23.97 5.71 0.18
N GLY A 306 -23.36 6.88 -0.03
CA GLY A 306 -23.88 7.91 -0.94
C GLY A 306 -23.48 7.72 -2.40
N PHE A 307 -22.93 6.55 -2.78
CA PHE A 307 -22.59 6.21 -4.15
C PHE A 307 -23.00 4.77 -4.45
N SER A 308 -23.65 4.57 -5.58
CA SER A 308 -24.10 3.23 -6.02
C SER A 308 -22.94 2.38 -6.57
N TRP A 309 -21.80 3.02 -6.88
CA TRP A 309 -20.62 2.35 -7.40
C TRP A 309 -20.05 1.30 -6.45
N LYS A 310 -19.71 0.13 -7.00
CA LYS A 310 -19.00 -0.94 -6.31
C LYS A 310 -17.73 -1.29 -7.05
N ARG A 311 -16.69 -1.62 -6.28
CA ARG A 311 -15.40 -2.01 -6.81
C ARG A 311 -15.57 -3.26 -7.68
N PRO A 312 -15.08 -3.26 -8.93
CA PRO A 312 -15.05 -4.46 -9.76
C PRO A 312 -14.38 -5.62 -9.02
N ALA A 313 -14.98 -6.82 -9.09
CA ALA A 313 -14.52 -8.00 -8.35
C ALA A 313 -13.12 -8.46 -8.79
N ASP A 314 -12.78 -8.20 -10.04
CA ASP A 314 -11.51 -8.49 -10.71
C ASP A 314 -10.44 -7.39 -10.53
N LEU A 315 -10.77 -6.26 -9.89
CA LEU A 315 -9.79 -5.19 -9.68
C LEU A 315 -8.79 -5.53 -8.56
N GLU A 316 -7.58 -5.85 -8.97
CA GLU A 316 -6.42 -6.03 -8.08
C GLU A 316 -5.41 -4.88 -8.18
N PHE A 317 -4.99 -4.35 -7.03
CA PHE A 317 -3.96 -3.32 -6.97
C PHE A 317 -2.56 -3.92 -6.94
N THR A 318 -2.01 -4.22 -8.12
CA THR A 318 -0.62 -4.65 -8.27
C THR A 318 0.37 -3.50 -8.08
N THR A 319 1.68 -3.77 -8.10
CA THR A 319 2.70 -2.71 -8.05
C THR A 319 2.67 -1.93 -9.36
N THR A 320 2.40 -0.62 -9.30
CA THR A 320 2.47 0.26 -10.47
C THR A 320 3.91 0.78 -10.61
N PRO A 321 4.66 0.37 -11.65
CA PRO A 321 6.02 0.85 -11.88
C PRO A 321 5.99 2.34 -12.21
N ILE A 322 6.89 3.10 -11.61
CA ILE A 322 7.01 4.55 -11.86
C ILE A 322 8.36 4.76 -12.55
N PRO A 323 8.38 5.22 -13.82
CA PRO A 323 9.63 5.45 -14.52
C PRO A 323 10.51 6.50 -13.82
N GLU A 324 11.76 6.13 -13.61
CA GLU A 324 12.83 7.02 -13.17
C GLU A 324 13.65 7.48 -14.37
N SER A 325 14.05 8.75 -14.37
CA SER A 325 14.90 9.29 -15.43
C SER A 325 16.31 8.72 -15.32
N PRO A 326 17.11 8.73 -16.41
CA PRO A 326 18.51 8.33 -16.36
C PRO A 326 19.32 9.07 -15.28
N GLN A 327 19.04 10.37 -15.09
CA GLN A 327 19.67 11.19 -14.06
C GLN A 327 19.29 10.74 -12.64
N GLU A 328 18.03 10.35 -12.41
CA GLU A 328 17.58 9.81 -11.12
C GLU A 328 18.25 8.46 -10.81
N LYS A 329 18.36 7.58 -11.82
CA LYS A 329 19.06 6.30 -11.69
C LYS A 329 20.55 6.51 -11.39
N ALA A 330 21.22 7.41 -12.11
CA ALA A 330 22.62 7.75 -11.87
C ALA A 330 22.85 8.38 -10.48
N ALA A 331 21.90 9.19 -9.98
CA ALA A 331 21.96 9.73 -8.63
C ALA A 331 21.83 8.64 -7.55
N ALA A 332 21.07 7.57 -7.81
CA ALA A 332 20.93 6.43 -6.91
C ALA A 332 22.17 5.51 -6.89
N ALA A 333 22.96 5.49 -7.97
CA ALA A 333 24.15 4.66 -8.16
C ALA A 333 25.43 5.20 -7.47
N ARG A 334 25.32 6.14 -6.52
CA ARG A 334 26.46 6.73 -5.81
C ARG A 334 26.77 5.99 -4.50
N THR A 335 28.06 5.89 -4.16
CA THR A 335 28.52 5.32 -2.87
C THR A 335 27.90 6.07 -1.68
N SER A 336 27.80 7.40 -1.76
CA SER A 336 27.09 8.24 -0.78
C SER A 336 25.60 8.39 -1.11
N ARG A 337 24.84 7.30 -0.96
CA ARG A 337 23.37 7.31 -1.17
C ARG A 337 22.63 8.33 -0.30
N VAL A 338 23.17 8.62 0.89
CA VAL A 338 22.60 9.55 1.84
C VAL A 338 23.44 10.83 1.86
N GLN A 339 22.87 11.94 1.42
CA GLN A 339 23.52 13.25 1.60
C GLN A 339 23.60 13.58 3.09
N THR A 340 24.82 13.76 3.57
CA THR A 340 25.20 14.22 4.91
C THR A 340 26.15 15.41 4.78
N TYR A 341 26.32 16.15 5.87
CA TYR A 341 27.38 17.15 5.98
C TYR A 341 28.72 16.48 6.31
N SER A 342 29.81 17.00 5.75
CA SER A 342 31.17 16.64 6.19
C SER A 342 31.53 17.39 7.48
N THR A 343 32.61 16.96 8.15
CA THR A 343 33.14 17.65 9.33
C THR A 343 33.51 19.11 9.04
N ASP A 344 34.12 19.39 7.89
CA ASP A 344 34.46 20.76 7.48
C ASP A 344 33.22 21.62 7.23
N GLU A 345 32.18 21.05 6.62
CA GLU A 345 30.92 21.76 6.44
C GLU A 345 30.23 22.05 7.78
N ILE A 346 30.30 21.13 8.75
CA ILE A 346 29.80 21.37 10.12
C ILE A 346 30.57 22.51 10.77
N ARG A 347 31.88 22.60 10.58
CA ARG A 347 32.70 23.72 11.07
C ARG A 347 32.26 25.05 10.48
N VAL A 348 32.11 25.13 9.15
CA VAL A 348 31.62 26.35 8.48
C VAL A 348 30.22 26.72 8.99
N LEU A 349 29.32 25.75 9.15
CA LEU A 349 28.00 26.00 9.74
C LEU A 349 28.08 26.58 11.15
N TRP A 350 28.95 26.04 12.00
CA TRP A 350 29.16 26.50 13.38
C TRP A 350 29.69 27.93 13.45
N GLU A 351 30.67 28.26 12.60
CA GLU A 351 31.29 29.58 12.53
C GLU A 351 30.29 30.68 12.14
N TYR A 352 29.44 30.41 11.14
CA TYR A 352 28.45 31.37 10.63
C TYR A 352 27.14 31.36 11.41
N ALA A 353 26.89 30.33 12.23
CA ALA A 353 25.65 30.21 12.99
C ALA A 353 25.57 31.26 14.10
N THR A 354 24.39 31.88 14.23
CA THR A 354 24.02 32.63 15.43
C THR A 354 23.82 31.67 16.61
N PRO A 355 23.84 32.14 17.87
CA PRO A 355 23.66 31.26 19.04
C PRO A 355 22.41 30.36 18.96
N LEU A 356 21.26 30.89 18.53
CA LEU A 356 20.07 30.07 18.31
C LEU A 356 20.28 29.00 17.21
N LYS A 357 20.95 29.35 16.11
CA LYS A 357 21.24 28.39 15.03
C LYS A 357 22.26 27.33 15.47
N ARG A 358 23.18 27.67 16.39
CA ARG A 358 24.10 26.72 17.04
C ARG A 358 23.35 25.72 17.91
N LEU A 359 22.38 26.18 18.71
CA LEU A 359 21.50 25.27 19.46
C LEU A 359 20.75 24.32 18.52
N LEU A 360 20.17 24.83 17.42
CA LEU A 360 19.49 23.99 16.43
C LEU A 360 20.45 22.96 15.79
N LEU A 361 21.68 23.36 15.50
CA LEU A 361 22.74 22.49 14.98
C LEU A 361 23.08 21.38 15.98
N LEU A 362 23.27 21.72 17.25
CA LEU A 362 23.59 20.77 18.32
C LEU A 362 22.45 19.79 18.56
N LEU A 363 21.19 20.23 18.66
CA LEU A 363 20.04 19.31 18.79
C LEU A 363 19.91 18.38 17.58
N GLY A 364 20.27 18.86 16.38
CA GLY A 364 20.29 18.05 15.17
C GLY A 364 21.43 17.02 15.12
N LEU A 365 22.58 17.30 15.73
CA LEU A 365 23.77 16.44 15.72
C LEU A 365 23.88 15.53 16.95
N ASN A 366 23.68 16.06 18.14
CA ASN A 366 23.74 15.34 19.42
C ASN A 366 22.53 14.41 19.61
N CYS A 367 21.33 14.86 19.27
CA CYS A 367 20.09 14.08 19.51
C CYS A 367 19.49 13.52 18.21
N GLY A 368 20.06 13.89 17.06
CA GLY A 368 19.51 13.52 15.77
C GLY A 368 18.14 14.13 15.51
N PHE A 369 17.73 15.21 16.17
CA PHE A 369 16.36 15.72 16.04
C PHE A 369 16.11 16.36 14.67
N ASP A 370 14.90 16.14 14.14
CA ASP A 370 14.42 16.92 13.00
C ASP A 370 13.72 18.20 13.48
N ALA A 371 13.34 19.06 12.52
CA ALA A 371 12.71 20.33 12.86
C ALA A 371 11.40 20.18 13.66
N LYS A 372 10.62 19.11 13.44
CA LYS A 372 9.38 18.90 14.19
C LYS A 372 9.67 18.41 15.60
N MET A 373 10.67 17.52 15.76
CA MET A 373 11.12 17.08 17.09
C MET A 373 11.61 18.27 17.91
N ILE A 374 12.47 19.13 17.37
CA ILE A 374 12.92 20.33 18.08
C ILE A 374 11.75 21.26 18.43
N ALA A 375 10.85 21.51 17.48
CA ALA A 375 9.75 22.45 17.68
C ALA A 375 8.71 21.98 18.72
N THR A 376 8.67 20.68 19.02
CA THR A 376 7.74 20.07 19.99
C THR A 376 8.44 19.50 21.20
N LEU A 377 9.75 19.76 21.37
CA LEU A 377 10.49 19.35 22.55
C LEU A 377 9.95 20.12 23.75
N GLN A 378 9.55 19.41 24.80
CA GLN A 378 9.01 20.04 26.00
C GLN A 378 10.12 20.41 26.97
N SER A 379 9.83 21.37 27.85
CA SER A 379 10.79 21.75 28.89
C SER A 379 10.99 20.61 29.91
N GLU A 380 9.93 19.83 30.17
CA GLU A 380 9.94 18.65 31.04
C GLU A 380 10.69 17.44 30.46
N ASP A 381 10.94 17.42 29.14
CA ASP A 381 11.71 16.34 28.50
C ASP A 381 13.23 16.49 28.79
N VAL A 382 13.67 17.62 29.36
CA VAL A 382 15.09 18.01 29.48
C VAL A 382 15.52 17.98 30.95
N HIS A 383 16.53 17.16 31.24
CA HIS A 383 17.08 16.96 32.58
C HIS A 383 18.55 17.39 32.57
N LEU A 384 18.89 18.46 33.30
CA LEU A 384 20.24 19.03 33.28
C LEU A 384 20.92 18.81 34.63
N HIS A 385 22.18 18.36 34.59
CA HIS A 385 23.00 18.10 35.77
C HIS A 385 22.32 17.13 36.74
N GLU A 386 21.88 16.00 36.20
CA GLU A 386 21.16 14.96 36.92
C GLU A 386 21.66 13.57 36.53
N LYS A 387 21.72 12.69 37.53
CA LYS A 387 22.03 11.27 37.32
C LYS A 387 20.91 10.60 36.50
N HIS A 388 21.25 9.61 35.69
CA HIS A 388 20.22 8.87 34.95
C HIS A 388 19.27 8.13 35.91
N PRO A 389 17.94 8.31 35.81
CA PRO A 389 16.98 7.76 36.78
C PRO A 389 16.92 6.23 36.80
N HIS A 390 17.36 5.58 35.72
CA HIS A 390 17.29 4.13 35.53
C HIS A 390 18.64 3.46 35.21
N GLU A 391 19.75 3.97 35.76
CA GLU A 391 21.11 3.49 35.46
C GLU A 391 21.28 1.95 35.61
N GLY A 392 20.66 1.35 36.64
CA GLY A 392 20.76 -0.07 36.93
C GLY A 392 20.00 -0.96 35.93
N VAL A 393 18.96 -0.43 35.29
CA VAL A 393 18.19 -1.14 34.26
C VAL A 393 18.88 -1.05 32.91
N ILE A 394 19.47 0.10 32.61
CA ILE A 394 20.15 0.37 31.33
C ILE A 394 21.57 -0.22 31.31
N GLY A 395 22.18 -0.39 32.49
CA GLY A 395 23.54 -0.91 32.62
C GLY A 395 24.60 0.14 32.27
N CYS A 396 24.38 1.41 32.63
CA CYS A 396 25.37 2.47 32.47
C CYS A 396 25.70 3.13 33.83
N SER A 397 26.92 3.63 33.99
CA SER A 397 27.30 4.46 35.15
C SER A 397 27.19 5.92 34.76
N THR A 398 26.51 6.72 35.58
CA THR A 398 26.23 8.14 35.28
C THR A 398 26.54 9.04 36.47
N SER A 399 26.83 10.31 36.19
CA SER A 399 27.19 11.34 37.17
C SER A 399 26.06 12.37 37.33
N VAL A 400 26.14 13.15 38.40
CA VAL A 400 25.33 14.37 38.60
C VAL A 400 25.70 15.48 37.61
N ASP A 401 26.82 15.37 36.91
CA ASP A 401 27.18 16.32 35.84
C ASP A 401 26.62 15.92 34.47
N ASP A 402 26.01 14.72 34.37
CA ASP A 402 25.39 14.28 33.12
C ASP A 402 24.07 15.03 32.88
N SER A 403 23.63 15.06 31.63
CA SER A 403 22.38 15.70 31.23
C SER A 403 21.72 14.89 30.13
N TRP A 404 20.39 14.92 30.11
CA TRP A 404 19.58 13.99 29.35
C TRP A 404 18.42 14.68 28.66
N ILE A 405 17.99 14.08 27.56
CA ILE A 405 16.64 14.27 27.04
C ILE A 405 15.94 12.91 27.03
N PHE A 406 14.77 12.83 27.65
CA PHE A 406 13.91 11.65 27.62
C PHE A 406 12.62 12.01 26.90
N ARG A 407 12.23 11.22 25.90
CA ARG A 407 11.05 11.59 25.11
C ARG A 407 10.35 10.45 24.41
N LEU A 408 9.02 10.51 24.42
CA LEU A 408 8.16 9.76 23.52
C LEU A 408 7.93 10.50 22.20
N ARG A 409 8.33 9.91 21.08
CA ARG A 409 8.19 10.56 19.76
C ARG A 409 6.73 10.62 19.31
N ASN A 410 6.15 11.82 19.20
CA ASN A 410 4.73 12.06 18.87
C ASN A 410 4.21 11.35 17.61
N LYS A 411 5.05 11.06 16.61
CA LYS A 411 4.61 10.42 15.36
C LYS A 411 4.37 8.92 15.49
N THR A 412 5.20 8.25 16.27
CA THR A 412 5.28 6.78 16.29
C THR A 412 5.19 6.21 17.69
N SER A 413 5.06 7.05 18.71
CA SER A 413 5.10 6.69 20.13
C SER A 413 6.31 5.82 20.47
N VAL A 414 7.43 6.09 19.82
CA VAL A 414 8.69 5.38 20.08
C VAL A 414 9.47 6.18 21.10
N TYR A 415 9.79 5.56 22.23
CA TYR A 415 10.59 6.16 23.29
C TYR A 415 12.05 6.28 22.87
N GLY A 416 12.71 7.33 23.34
CA GLY A 416 14.13 7.58 23.14
C GLY A 416 14.72 8.39 24.29
N GLU A 417 16.01 8.16 24.52
CA GLU A 417 16.82 8.79 25.54
C GLU A 417 18.09 9.33 24.85
N TRP A 418 18.59 10.50 25.24
CA TRP A 418 19.83 11.03 24.67
C TRP A 418 20.67 11.67 25.76
N LYS A 419 21.92 11.22 25.90
CA LYS A 419 22.94 11.93 26.65
C LYS A 419 23.35 13.21 25.93
N LEU A 420 23.47 14.31 26.66
CA LEU A 420 23.81 15.62 26.10
C LEU A 420 25.31 15.90 26.21
N TRP A 421 25.89 16.42 25.13
CA TRP A 421 27.25 16.94 25.17
C TRP A 421 27.32 18.20 26.04
N PRO A 422 28.47 18.49 26.68
CA PRO A 422 28.63 19.70 27.48
C PRO A 422 28.27 20.99 26.72
N ILE A 423 28.67 21.10 25.45
CA ILE A 423 28.32 22.26 24.62
C ILE A 423 26.82 22.37 24.32
N THR A 424 26.10 21.23 24.28
CA THR A 424 24.65 21.19 24.12
C THR A 424 23.95 21.64 25.39
N VAL A 425 24.44 21.22 26.56
CA VAL A 425 23.98 21.69 27.87
C VAL A 425 24.12 23.21 27.96
N MET A 426 25.32 23.75 27.68
CA MET A 426 25.56 25.20 27.64
C MET A 426 24.59 25.95 26.71
N ALA A 427 24.27 25.36 25.56
CA ALA A 427 23.36 25.94 24.58
C ALA A 427 21.90 25.99 25.10
N ILE A 428 21.46 24.94 25.79
CA ILE A 428 20.12 24.84 26.38
C ILE A 428 20.00 25.81 27.55
N GLU A 429 20.97 25.84 28.46
CA GLU A 429 20.98 26.79 29.57
C GLU A 429 20.97 28.24 29.10
N TRP A 430 21.78 28.55 28.08
CA TRP A 430 21.74 29.86 27.43
C TRP A 430 20.34 30.17 26.93
N TRP A 431 19.70 29.21 26.25
CA TRP A 431 18.35 29.39 25.73
C TRP A 431 17.31 29.56 26.84
N LEU A 432 17.38 28.81 27.94
CA LEU A 432 16.48 28.97 29.08
C LEU A 432 16.56 30.39 29.66
N ARG A 433 17.76 30.97 29.76
CA ARG A 433 17.95 32.39 30.13
C ARG A 433 17.37 33.36 29.10
N GLN A 434 17.43 33.05 27.81
CA GLN A 434 16.77 33.89 26.79
C GLN A 434 15.25 33.76 26.85
N ARG A 435 14.76 32.55 27.08
CA ARG A 435 13.34 32.19 27.15
C ARG A 435 12.64 32.87 28.31
N SER A 436 13.30 33.02 29.47
CA SER A 436 12.74 33.75 30.63
C SER A 436 12.45 35.22 30.37
N ASN A 437 13.00 35.80 29.30
CA ASN A 437 12.77 37.18 28.87
C ASN A 437 11.70 37.28 27.76
N ILE A 438 11.00 36.19 27.45
CA ILE A 438 9.94 36.14 26.44
C ILE A 438 8.64 35.86 27.17
N GLU A 439 7.63 36.69 26.92
CA GLU A 439 6.26 36.41 27.35
C GLU A 439 5.75 35.20 26.54
N ILE A 440 5.39 34.12 27.23
CA ILE A 440 4.97 32.85 26.64
C ILE A 440 3.46 32.74 26.77
N ALA A 441 2.79 32.29 25.71
CA ALA A 441 1.36 32.03 25.76
C ALA A 441 1.04 30.86 26.72
N ASP A 442 -0.06 30.96 27.46
CA ASP A 442 -0.42 30.04 28.55
C ASP A 442 -0.45 28.54 28.14
N ASP A 443 -0.76 28.25 26.88
CA ASP A 443 -0.86 26.89 26.33
C ASP A 443 0.45 26.34 25.75
N VAL A 444 1.56 27.08 25.84
CA VAL A 444 2.84 26.72 25.22
C VAL A 444 3.84 26.18 26.24
N THR A 445 3.99 24.85 26.25
CA THR A 445 4.96 24.13 27.09
C THR A 445 6.31 23.87 26.42
N ALA A 446 6.39 24.12 25.11
CA ALA A 446 7.58 23.83 24.30
C ALA A 446 8.84 24.56 24.83
N LEU A 447 9.98 23.87 24.79
CA LEU A 447 11.29 24.38 25.17
C LEU A 447 11.68 25.56 24.27
N LEU A 448 11.59 25.40 22.95
CA LEU A 448 11.91 26.47 21.99
C LEU A 448 10.65 27.20 21.53
N VAL A 449 10.58 28.49 21.88
CA VAL A 449 9.56 29.44 21.44
C VAL A 449 10.17 30.53 20.56
N ASN A 450 9.35 31.13 19.70
CA ASN A 450 9.75 32.31 18.95
C ASN A 450 9.59 33.60 19.79
N ARG A 451 9.93 34.76 19.21
CA ARG A 451 9.88 36.05 19.92
C ARG A 451 8.49 36.49 20.36
N ASN A 452 7.44 35.87 19.83
CA ASN A 452 6.05 36.16 20.17
C ASN A 452 5.50 35.15 21.18
N GLY A 453 6.36 34.37 21.85
CA GLY A 453 5.92 33.39 22.85
C GLY A 453 5.30 32.11 22.31
N LEU A 454 5.28 31.91 20.98
CA LEU A 454 4.65 30.74 20.35
C LEU A 454 5.67 29.65 20.01
N ALA A 455 5.24 28.38 20.07
CA ALA A 455 6.05 27.25 19.63
C ALA A 455 6.42 27.34 18.13
N TYR A 456 7.54 26.72 17.77
CA TYR A 456 8.03 26.74 16.38
C TYR A 456 7.20 25.88 15.41
N ASP A 457 6.26 25.09 15.91
CA ASP A 457 5.34 24.28 15.11
C ASP A 457 3.90 24.79 15.12
N THR A 458 3.60 25.88 15.86
CA THR A 458 2.29 26.53 15.87
C THR A 458 1.85 26.83 14.44
N PRO A 459 0.71 26.27 13.96
CA PRO A 459 0.25 26.46 12.60
C PRO A 459 0.07 27.94 12.24
N THR A 460 0.18 28.25 10.94
CA THR A 460 -0.12 29.62 10.48
C THR A 460 -1.62 29.91 10.58
N LYS A 461 -2.02 31.18 10.36
CA LYS A 461 -3.44 31.56 10.29
C LYS A 461 -4.25 30.73 9.27
N ARG A 462 -3.61 30.22 8.21
CA ARG A 462 -4.23 29.35 7.20
C ARG A 462 -4.13 27.85 7.53
N ASN A 463 -3.75 27.52 8.76
CA ASN A 463 -3.49 26.16 9.22
C ASN A 463 -2.37 25.45 8.42
N ASP A 464 -1.46 26.21 7.82
CA ASP A 464 -0.29 25.65 7.15
C ASP A 464 0.77 25.25 8.18
N ARG A 465 1.57 24.25 7.82
CA ARG A 465 2.74 23.86 8.59
C ARG A 465 3.68 25.06 8.75
N ASN A 466 4.10 25.31 9.98
CA ASN A 466 5.13 26.28 10.29
C ASN A 466 6.52 25.82 9.77
N VAL A 467 7.20 26.73 9.08
CA VAL A 467 8.50 26.50 8.43
C VAL A 467 9.61 27.40 8.99
N GLN A 468 9.42 27.99 10.18
CA GLN A 468 10.40 28.89 10.79
C GLN A 468 11.79 28.26 11.00
N ILE A 469 11.91 27.05 11.58
CA ILE A 469 13.21 26.36 11.73
C ILE A 469 13.86 26.09 10.36
N PRO A 470 13.17 25.50 9.37
CA PRO A 470 13.69 25.40 8.01
C PRO A 470 14.16 26.74 7.42
N ASN A 471 13.43 27.83 7.63
CA ASN A 471 13.81 29.15 7.11
C ASN A 471 15.05 29.72 7.82
N LEU A 472 15.18 29.53 9.14
CA LEU A 472 16.40 29.90 9.88
C LEU A 472 17.62 29.16 9.33
N TRP A 473 17.46 27.89 8.97
CA TRP A 473 18.52 27.07 8.38
C TRP A 473 18.85 27.49 6.95
N SER A 474 17.85 27.67 6.08
CA SER A 474 18.06 28.17 4.72
C SER A 474 18.81 29.51 4.73
N GLY A 475 18.39 30.44 5.59
CA GLY A 475 19.06 31.73 5.73
C GLY A 475 20.49 31.63 6.25
N LEU A 476 20.85 30.60 7.02
CA LEU A 476 22.26 30.32 7.37
C LEU A 476 23.05 29.92 6.13
N THR A 477 22.55 28.95 5.35
CA THR A 477 23.24 28.50 4.14
C THR A 477 23.31 29.58 3.06
N ASP A 478 22.31 30.45 2.97
CA ASP A 478 22.33 31.64 2.12
C ASP A 478 23.44 32.60 2.54
N THR A 479 23.57 32.85 3.86
CA THR A 479 24.62 33.72 4.40
C THR A 479 26.02 33.19 4.09
N ILE A 480 26.22 31.86 4.22
CA ILE A 480 27.50 31.22 3.91
C ILE A 480 27.84 31.37 2.42
N GLN A 481 26.88 31.12 1.52
CA GLN A 481 27.13 31.23 0.08
C GLN A 481 27.30 32.66 -0.43
N ASN A 482 26.81 33.65 0.31
CA ASN A 482 27.07 35.07 0.02
C ASN A 482 28.51 35.48 0.38
N ASP A 483 29.28 34.60 1.03
CA ASP A 483 30.71 34.78 1.27
C ASP A 483 31.50 34.14 0.12
N ASP A 484 32.40 34.91 -0.49
CA ASP A 484 33.19 34.46 -1.65
C ASP A 484 34.06 33.24 -1.31
N GLU A 485 34.51 33.09 -0.06
CA GLU A 485 35.28 31.91 0.40
C GLU A 485 34.45 30.61 0.39
N HIS A 486 33.12 30.71 0.37
CA HIS A 486 32.20 29.57 0.55
C HIS A 486 31.05 29.57 -0.47
N LYS A 487 31.23 30.19 -1.64
CA LYS A 487 30.22 30.26 -2.71
C LYS A 487 29.70 28.88 -3.14
N ASP A 488 30.56 27.87 -3.12
CA ASP A 488 30.24 26.48 -3.51
C ASP A 488 29.69 25.63 -2.35
N PHE A 489 29.45 26.21 -1.18
CA PHE A 489 28.91 25.49 -0.03
C PHE A 489 27.57 24.82 -0.35
N ARG A 490 27.40 23.54 0.01
CA ARG A 490 26.21 22.77 -0.38
C ARG A 490 24.97 23.17 0.43
N ARG A 491 23.89 23.50 -0.27
CA ARG A 491 22.56 23.72 0.34
C ARG A 491 21.86 22.42 0.66
N LEU A 492 22.02 21.97 1.89
CA LEU A 492 21.30 20.83 2.45
C LEU A 492 20.21 21.31 3.41
N SER A 493 19.04 20.65 3.39
CA SER A 493 17.94 21.01 4.28
C SER A 493 18.24 20.63 5.74
N PHE A 494 17.58 21.28 6.70
CA PHE A 494 17.80 21.05 8.13
C PHE A 494 17.76 19.57 8.53
N GLY A 495 16.82 18.80 7.95
CA GLY A 495 16.69 17.36 8.21
C GLY A 495 17.89 16.50 7.77
N LYS A 496 18.89 17.07 7.10
CA LYS A 496 20.16 16.41 6.80
C LYS A 496 21.11 16.37 8.01
N LEU A 497 20.92 17.22 9.02
CA LEU A 497 21.65 17.11 10.29
C LEU A 497 21.35 15.78 10.98
N ARG A 498 20.07 15.44 11.13
CA ARG A 498 19.61 14.14 11.61
C ARG A 498 20.23 12.95 10.85
N LYS A 499 20.34 13.06 9.53
CA LYS A 499 20.98 12.04 8.70
C LYS A 499 22.50 11.97 8.92
N THR A 500 23.12 13.12 9.14
CA THR A 500 24.54 13.23 9.44
C THR A 500 24.84 12.58 10.79
N ALA A 501 24.08 12.94 11.82
CA ALA A 501 24.15 12.35 13.16
C ALA A 501 23.96 10.82 13.12
N GLY A 502 22.87 10.34 12.52
CA GLY A 502 22.62 8.91 12.41
C GLY A 502 23.68 8.15 11.60
N ASN A 503 24.32 8.81 10.63
CA ASN A 503 25.43 8.22 9.89
C ASN A 503 26.72 8.17 10.73
N LEU A 504 27.01 9.19 11.53
CA LEU A 504 28.14 9.20 12.46
C LEU A 504 28.00 8.10 13.51
N ILE A 505 26.84 8.00 14.16
CA ILE A 505 26.53 6.94 15.13
C ILE A 505 26.64 5.55 14.49
N ARG A 506 26.13 5.38 13.27
CA ARG A 506 26.21 4.09 12.56
C ARG A 506 27.64 3.69 12.21
N LEU A 507 28.50 4.65 11.86
CA LEU A 507 29.89 4.37 11.52
C LEU A 507 30.72 4.01 12.76
N GLU A 508 30.36 4.58 13.92
CA GLU A 508 31.04 4.32 15.19
C GLU A 508 30.57 3.00 15.83
N ALA A 509 29.26 2.70 15.74
CA ALA A 509 28.67 1.47 16.26
C ALA A 509 28.08 0.62 15.12
N ASP A 510 26.75 0.50 15.07
CA ASP A 510 26.07 -0.31 14.06
C ASP A 510 24.67 0.23 13.71
N GLY A 511 23.93 -0.57 12.92
CA GLY A 511 22.59 -0.22 12.47
C GLY A 511 21.52 -0.24 13.56
N GLU A 512 21.68 -1.05 14.61
CA GLU A 512 20.74 -1.12 15.73
C GLU A 512 20.88 0.13 16.59
N VAL A 513 22.09 0.45 17.03
CA VAL A 513 22.38 1.64 17.84
C VAL A 513 21.95 2.91 17.10
N ALA A 514 22.24 3.02 15.80
CA ALA A 514 21.75 4.14 14.98
C ALA A 514 20.21 4.15 14.82
N GLY A 515 19.57 2.98 14.83
CA GLY A 515 18.12 2.84 14.80
C GLY A 515 17.46 3.33 16.09
N VAL A 516 18.02 2.98 17.24
CA VAL A 516 17.61 3.45 18.58
C VAL A 516 17.80 4.95 18.69
N PHE A 517 18.98 5.47 18.32
CA PHE A 517 19.30 6.90 18.29
C PHE A 517 18.30 7.73 17.47
N LEU A 518 17.80 7.16 16.37
CA LEU A 518 16.81 7.79 15.50
C LEU A 518 15.36 7.46 15.89
N CYS A 519 15.08 6.81 17.03
CA CYS A 519 13.72 6.38 17.42
C CYS A 519 12.99 5.67 16.28
N HIS A 520 13.65 4.74 15.59
CA HIS A 520 12.96 3.85 14.68
C HIS A 520 12.15 2.83 15.48
N GLY A 521 10.91 2.56 15.04
CA GLY A 521 10.01 1.61 15.73
C GLY A 521 10.40 0.14 15.53
N THR A 522 11.39 -0.14 14.68
CA THR A 522 11.95 -1.47 14.49
C THR A 522 13.43 -1.28 14.14
N PRO A 523 14.31 -1.09 15.15
CA PRO A 523 15.73 -0.84 14.91
C PRO A 523 16.41 -2.06 14.26
N VAL A 524 16.06 -3.28 14.70
CA VAL A 524 16.53 -4.54 14.11
C VAL A 524 15.49 -5.05 13.11
N LYS A 525 15.68 -4.78 11.82
CA LYS A 525 14.67 -5.17 10.80
C LYS A 525 14.54 -6.67 10.57
N ALA A 526 15.57 -7.44 10.89
CA ALA A 526 15.57 -8.88 10.70
C ALA A 526 14.64 -9.59 11.70
N ASP A 527 14.41 -8.98 12.87
CA ASP A 527 13.57 -9.51 13.92
C ASP A 527 12.60 -8.43 14.43
N LYS A 528 11.33 -8.58 14.07
CA LYS A 528 10.29 -7.61 14.44
C LYS A 528 9.83 -7.76 15.90
N LEU A 529 10.13 -8.90 16.54
CA LEU A 529 9.68 -9.21 17.89
C LEU A 529 10.71 -8.84 18.95
N LEU A 530 11.97 -8.59 18.56
CA LEU A 530 13.05 -8.29 19.51
C LEU A 530 12.70 -7.15 20.50
N ASP A 531 12.05 -6.09 20.01
CA ASP A 531 11.60 -4.94 20.83
C ASP A 531 10.47 -5.31 21.81
N GLU A 532 9.79 -6.46 21.66
CA GLU A 532 8.76 -6.94 22.60
C GLU A 532 9.35 -7.73 23.78
N TYR A 533 10.55 -8.29 23.62
CA TYR A 533 11.18 -9.20 24.60
C TYR A 533 12.46 -8.64 25.22
N THR A 534 13.04 -7.58 24.65
CA THR A 534 14.33 -7.05 25.10
C THR A 534 14.32 -5.54 25.21
N ASN A 535 15.11 -5.01 26.15
CA ASN A 535 15.33 -3.57 26.27
C ASN A 535 16.26 -3.09 25.16
N ARG A 536 16.05 -1.84 24.72
CA ARG A 536 16.93 -1.20 23.75
C ARG A 536 18.30 -0.91 24.36
N PRO A 537 19.39 -1.02 23.59
CA PRO A 537 20.76 -0.83 24.09
C PRO A 537 21.13 0.64 24.32
N PHE A 538 20.46 1.32 25.25
CA PHE A 538 20.68 2.74 25.54
C PHE A 538 22.09 3.03 26.08
N ALA A 539 22.66 2.18 26.94
CA ALA A 539 24.03 2.34 27.46
C ALA A 539 25.06 2.46 26.33
N ARG A 540 25.07 1.48 25.43
CA ARG A 540 25.96 1.48 24.25
C ARG A 540 25.72 2.69 23.35
N MET A 541 24.47 3.13 23.22
CA MET A 541 24.16 4.34 22.47
C MET A 541 24.72 5.60 23.12
N PHE A 542 24.68 5.73 24.44
CA PHE A 542 25.24 6.88 25.17
C PHE A 542 26.76 6.96 25.01
N GLU A 543 27.46 5.83 25.16
CA GLU A 543 28.89 5.74 24.89
C GLU A 543 29.22 6.18 23.47
N THR A 544 28.43 5.74 22.50
CA THR A 544 28.60 6.12 21.09
C THR A 544 28.35 7.62 20.87
N ILE A 545 27.36 8.21 21.55
CA ILE A 545 27.10 9.66 21.52
C ILE A 545 28.31 10.42 22.07
N ASP A 546 28.91 9.96 23.17
CA ASP A 546 30.08 10.59 23.78
C ASP A 546 31.29 10.55 22.84
N ILE A 547 31.56 9.41 22.19
CA ILE A 547 32.67 9.28 21.21
C ILE A 547 32.47 10.23 20.03
N VAL A 548 31.26 10.28 19.47
CA VAL A 548 30.94 11.23 18.37
C VAL A 548 31.09 12.68 18.85
N GLY A 549 30.68 12.98 20.08
CA GLY A 549 30.85 14.29 20.71
C GLY A 549 32.32 14.69 20.83
N GLN A 550 33.17 13.79 21.33
CA GLN A 550 34.62 13.99 21.43
C GLN A 550 35.23 14.26 20.05
N ARG A 551 34.85 13.49 19.03
CA ARG A 551 35.32 13.68 17.65
C ARG A 551 34.95 15.06 17.07
N LEU A 552 33.77 15.58 17.41
CA LEU A 552 33.32 16.88 16.94
C LEU A 552 33.77 18.04 17.85
N SER A 553 34.27 17.76 19.06
CA SER A 553 34.70 18.76 20.03
C SER A 553 35.65 19.84 19.49
N PRO A 554 36.62 19.54 18.58
CA PRO A 554 37.51 20.57 18.04
C PRO A 554 36.79 21.62 17.20
N ILE A 555 35.58 21.33 16.69
CA ILE A 555 34.78 22.30 15.95
C ILE A 555 34.24 23.38 16.88
N TRP A 556 33.79 22.99 18.08
CA TRP A 556 33.11 23.89 19.00
C TRP A 556 34.06 24.96 19.54
N ALA A 557 35.33 24.60 19.71
CA ALA A 557 36.41 25.48 20.15
C ALA A 557 36.73 26.64 19.17
N SER A 558 36.22 26.63 17.93
CA SER A 558 36.49 27.72 16.97
C SER A 558 35.74 29.02 17.27
N ALA A 559 34.82 29.02 18.24
CA ALA A 559 34.10 30.20 18.68
C ALA A 559 34.38 30.48 20.16
N ASP A 560 35.05 31.59 20.47
CA ASP A 560 35.45 31.96 21.84
C ASP A 560 34.27 32.06 22.80
N THR A 561 33.17 32.70 22.36
CA THR A 561 31.93 32.84 23.13
C THR A 561 30.75 32.38 22.26
N PRO A 562 30.47 31.06 22.20
CA PRO A 562 29.47 30.53 21.28
C PRO A 562 28.03 30.94 21.67
N PHE A 563 27.82 31.20 22.96
CA PHE A 563 26.55 31.56 23.59
C PHE A 563 26.70 32.78 24.52
N PRO A 564 26.80 34.01 23.98
CA PRO A 564 26.99 35.22 24.79
C PRO A 564 25.76 35.56 25.62
N GLU A 565 25.95 36.11 26.82
CA GLU A 565 24.86 36.49 27.75
C GLU A 565 23.84 37.44 27.10
N THR A 566 24.35 38.48 26.42
CA THR A 566 23.52 39.47 25.73
C THR A 566 23.48 39.21 24.24
N ARG A 567 22.26 39.12 23.69
CA ARG A 567 22.06 38.99 22.25
C ARG A 567 22.35 40.34 21.58
N LYS A 568 23.45 40.45 20.85
CA LYS A 568 23.75 41.64 20.04
C LYS A 568 22.59 41.93 19.08
N LYS A 569 22.06 43.15 19.11
CA LYS A 569 21.07 43.65 18.14
C LYS A 569 21.80 43.96 16.82
N GLY A 570 21.33 43.37 15.73
CA GLY A 570 21.93 43.50 14.39
C GLY A 570 23.06 42.51 14.13
N GLY A 571 22.97 41.78 13.01
CA GLY A 571 24.04 40.89 12.54
C GLY A 571 25.14 41.67 11.81
N ALA A 572 26.18 40.96 11.38
CA ALA A 572 27.16 41.53 10.47
C ALA A 572 26.49 41.95 9.15
N ASN A 573 26.78 43.16 8.69
CA ASN A 573 26.32 43.69 7.40
C ASN A 573 27.27 43.37 6.24
N ILE A 574 28.37 42.66 6.51
CA ILE A 574 29.38 42.23 5.55
C ILE A 574 29.74 40.76 5.81
N PRO A 575 30.25 40.03 4.80
CA PRO A 575 30.68 38.63 4.94
C PRO A 575 31.73 38.42 6.05
N ALA A 576 31.72 37.23 6.65
CA ALA A 576 32.61 36.92 7.78
C ALA A 576 34.08 36.87 7.36
N SER A 577 34.39 36.41 6.13
CA SER A 577 35.73 36.50 5.54
C SER A 577 36.26 37.93 5.53
N LYS A 578 35.44 38.90 5.11
CA LYS A 578 35.78 40.32 5.12
C LYS A 578 36.03 40.84 6.52
N ILE A 579 35.23 40.45 7.51
CA ILE A 579 35.46 40.80 8.93
C ILE A 579 36.80 40.24 9.41
N ARG A 580 37.09 38.96 9.14
CA ARG A 580 38.38 38.33 9.49
C ARG A 580 39.56 39.02 8.80
N LYS A 581 39.43 39.38 7.52
CA LYS A 581 40.44 40.15 6.78
C LYS A 581 40.67 41.52 7.41
N ILE A 582 39.59 42.26 7.75
CA ILE A 582 39.66 43.53 8.47
C ILE A 582 40.43 43.37 9.79
N GLN A 583 40.06 42.39 10.61
CA GLN A 583 40.68 42.16 11.91
C GLN A 583 42.16 41.77 11.79
N ARG A 584 42.51 40.91 10.82
CA ARG A 584 43.89 40.49 10.54
C ARG A 584 44.75 41.67 10.09
N MET A 585 44.27 42.47 9.14
CA MET A 585 44.97 43.66 8.68
C MET A 585 45.07 44.72 9.77
N ARG A 586 44.05 44.88 10.62
CA ARG A 586 44.14 45.76 11.79
C ARG A 586 45.20 45.29 12.78
N LYS A 587 45.26 43.99 13.08
CA LYS A 587 46.27 43.39 13.95
C LYS A 587 47.69 43.56 13.39
N ALA A 588 47.85 43.50 12.08
CA ALA A 588 49.12 43.72 11.39
C ALA A 588 49.49 45.21 11.20
N GLY A 589 48.74 46.15 11.79
CA GLY A 589 49.09 47.57 11.81
C GLY A 589 48.72 48.37 10.55
N TYR A 590 47.94 47.80 9.62
CA TYR A 590 47.53 48.51 8.41
C TYR A 590 46.60 49.70 8.73
N LYS A 591 46.79 50.82 8.01
CA LYS A 591 45.93 52.02 8.13
C LYS A 591 44.52 51.72 7.64
N VAL A 592 43.51 52.29 8.32
CA VAL A 592 42.08 52.06 8.03
C VAL A 592 41.71 52.30 6.56
N ALA A 593 42.26 53.36 5.93
CA ALA A 593 42.01 53.65 4.52
C ALA A 593 42.46 52.51 3.59
N ARG A 594 43.65 51.95 3.83
CA ARG A 594 44.17 50.83 3.05
C ARG A 594 43.34 49.56 3.25
N ILE A 595 42.90 49.30 4.48
CA ILE A 595 42.02 48.15 4.77
C ILE A 595 40.67 48.29 4.05
N ALA A 596 40.09 49.50 4.07
CA ALA A 596 38.82 49.78 3.42
C ALA A 596 38.89 49.50 1.91
N GLU A 597 39.95 49.98 1.25
CA GLU A 597 40.23 49.73 -0.15
C GLU A 597 40.44 48.24 -0.45
N GLU A 598 41.33 47.57 0.29
CA GLU A 598 41.71 46.17 0.02
C GLU A 598 40.61 45.14 0.33
N VAL A 599 39.66 45.50 1.19
CA VAL A 599 38.50 44.66 1.54
C VAL A 599 37.25 45.04 0.71
N GLY A 600 37.28 46.21 0.06
CA GLY A 600 36.15 46.77 -0.68
C GLY A 600 34.97 47.10 0.23
N VAL A 601 35.22 47.83 1.32
CA VAL A 601 34.22 48.33 2.28
C VAL A 601 34.49 49.78 2.63
N ASP A 602 33.52 50.47 3.21
CA ASP A 602 33.74 51.84 3.69
C ASP A 602 34.61 51.87 4.97
N LYS A 603 35.22 53.03 5.24
CA LYS A 603 36.09 53.22 6.42
C LYS A 603 35.34 53.01 7.74
N ASN A 604 34.05 53.34 7.83
CA ASN A 604 33.25 53.15 9.06
C ASN A 604 33.04 51.66 9.34
N THR A 605 32.85 50.84 8.31
CA THR A 605 32.81 49.37 8.43
C THR A 605 34.12 48.83 8.98
N VAL A 606 35.28 49.34 8.53
CA VAL A 606 36.59 48.97 9.10
C VAL A 606 36.71 49.41 10.55
N TYR A 607 36.28 50.63 10.91
CA TYR A 607 36.28 51.06 12.32
C TYR A 607 35.36 50.22 13.20
N ARG A 608 34.21 49.79 12.67
CA ARG A 608 33.24 48.97 13.39
C ARG A 608 33.78 47.57 13.67
N TRP A 609 34.38 46.93 12.67
CA TRP A 609 34.82 45.53 12.77
C TRP A 609 36.30 45.37 13.13
N GLY A 610 37.07 46.45 13.06
CA GLY A 610 38.49 46.50 13.35
C GLY A 610 38.86 46.79 14.79
N LYS A 611 37.87 46.95 15.70
CA LYS A 611 38.11 47.02 17.15
C LYS A 611 38.42 45.62 17.65
N GLN A 612 39.53 45.47 18.39
CA GLN A 612 39.75 44.26 19.16
C GLN A 612 38.58 44.07 20.15
N PRO A 613 38.16 42.83 20.46
CA PRO A 613 37.39 42.60 21.66
C PRO A 613 38.19 43.21 22.81
N ARG A 614 37.59 44.14 23.58
CA ARG A 614 38.20 44.58 24.83
C ARG A 614 38.42 43.31 25.66
N ASN A 615 39.67 42.94 25.91
CA ASN A 615 39.98 42.06 27.03
C ASN A 615 39.27 42.68 28.23
N ALA A 616 38.36 41.94 28.86
CA ALA A 616 37.88 42.27 30.18
C ALA A 616 39.11 42.22 31.08
N SER A 617 39.70 43.40 31.29
CA SER A 617 40.81 43.61 32.21
C SER A 617 40.37 43.15 33.59
N ALA A 618 41.23 42.36 34.21
CA ALA A 618 41.31 42.19 35.65
C ALA A 618 40.97 43.53 36.34
N GLY A 619 39.83 43.53 37.02
CA GLY A 619 39.34 44.60 37.87
C GLY A 619 38.84 43.96 39.14
N GLY A 620 39.79 43.61 40.01
CA GLY A 620 39.56 43.11 41.35
C GLY A 620 40.81 43.44 42.15
N ALA A 621 40.71 44.49 42.95
CA ALA A 621 41.63 44.78 44.04
C ALA A 621 41.58 43.66 45.07
#